data_AF-A0A183PQ98-F1
#
_entry.id   AF-A0A183PQ98-F1
#
_cell.length_a   1.000
_cell.length_b   1.000
_cell.length_c   1.000
_cell.angle_alpha   90.00
_cell.angle_beta   90.00
_cell.angle_gamma   90.00
#
_symmetry.space_group_name_H-M   'P 1'
#
loop_
_entity.id
_entity.type
_entity.pdbx_description
1 polymer ?
#
loop_
_entity_poly.entity_id
_entity_poly.type
_entity_poly.pdbx_seq_one_letter_code
_entity_poly.pdbx_strand_id
1 'polypeptide(L)'
;MNISCHVCIGGTQVSTDIEQLKLGQQIVVGTPGRVFDMISRGYLRTKTIKCFVLDEADEMLTTIPDEVLEISKQFMRNPVRILLKQEELTLDGIRQFYVNVEQEEWKLETL
;
A
#
# COMPACT_ATOMS: atom_id res chain seq x y z
N MET A 1 19.59 11.38 -21.80
CA MET A 1 18.24 11.74 -21.30
C MET A 1 18.37 11.87 -19.78
N ASN A 2 18.19 13.05 -19.20
CA ASN A 2 18.32 13.23 -17.74
C ASN A 2 16.94 13.08 -17.10
N ILE A 3 16.83 12.19 -16.11
CA ILE A 3 15.60 11.94 -15.34
C ILE A 3 15.87 12.37 -13.89
N SER A 4 15.06 13.29 -13.37
CA SER A 4 15.11 13.72 -11.97
C SER A 4 14.21 12.83 -11.11
N CYS A 5 14.79 12.32 -10.03
CA CYS A 5 14.13 11.42 -9.08
C CYS A 5 14.27 12.01 -7.68
N HIS A 6 13.19 11.95 -6.90
CA HIS A 6 13.22 12.32 -5.49
C HIS A 6 12.54 11.27 -4.62
N VAL A 7 13.03 11.13 -3.38
CA VAL A 7 12.51 10.16 -2.41
C VAL A 7 11.85 10.90 -1.24
N CYS A 8 10.57 10.63 -1.01
CA CYS A 8 9.72 11.21 0.03
C CYS A 8 9.46 10.20 1.15
N ILE A 9 10.28 10.19 2.19
CA ILE A 9 10.17 9.23 3.31
C ILE A 9 10.01 9.93 4.66
N GLY A 10 9.25 9.31 5.57
CA GLY A 10 9.14 9.77 6.97
C GLY A 10 10.49 9.83 7.70
N GLY A 11 10.55 10.58 8.81
CA GLY A 11 11.77 10.73 9.60
C GLY A 11 12.82 11.71 9.05
N THR A 12 12.60 12.25 7.85
CA THR A 12 13.45 13.29 7.23
C THR A 12 12.83 14.68 7.32
N GLN A 13 13.65 15.72 7.12
CA GLN A 13 13.18 17.11 7.09
C GLN A 13 12.23 17.35 5.92
N VAL A 14 11.02 17.78 6.24
CA VAL A 14 9.96 18.09 5.27
C VAL A 14 10.36 19.25 4.35
N SER A 15 11.14 20.22 4.85
CA SER A 15 11.66 21.34 4.04
C SER A 15 12.45 20.87 2.82
N THR A 16 13.29 19.84 2.99
CA THR A 16 14.10 19.28 1.90
C THR A 16 13.23 18.67 0.82
N ASP A 17 12.18 17.93 1.19
CA ASP A 17 11.21 17.39 0.24
C ASP A 17 10.51 18.50 -0.54
N ILE A 18 10.07 19.56 0.15
CA ILE A 18 9.40 20.70 -0.48
C ILE A 18 10.30 21.37 -1.51
N GLU A 19 11.57 21.61 -1.17
CA GLU A 19 12.53 22.24 -2.07
C GLU A 19 12.78 21.38 -3.31
N GLN A 20 13.02 20.08 -3.14
CA GLN A 20 13.25 19.16 -4.26
C GLN A 20 12.02 19.04 -5.15
N LEU A 21 10.82 18.94 -4.59
CA LEU A 21 9.58 18.88 -5.36
C LEU A 21 9.31 20.18 -6.15
N LYS A 22 9.69 21.35 -5.60
CA LYS A 22 9.59 22.63 -6.31
C LYS A 22 10.50 22.73 -7.53
N LEU A 23 11.66 22.08 -7.51
CA LEU A 23 12.57 22.01 -8.67
C LEU A 23 11.97 21.22 -9.85
N GLY A 24 10.97 20.37 -9.58
CA GLY A 24 10.32 19.53 -10.58
C GLY A 24 10.99 18.15 -10.68
N GLN A 25 10.21 17.13 -10.34
CA GLN A 25 10.65 15.74 -10.32
C GLN A 25 9.86 14.91 -11.32
N GLN A 26 10.55 14.10 -12.12
CA GLN A 26 9.92 13.21 -13.10
C GLN A 26 9.47 11.90 -12.44
N ILE A 27 10.22 11.44 -11.42
CA ILE A 27 9.90 10.27 -10.63
C ILE A 27 9.92 10.66 -9.15
N VAL A 28 8.89 10.24 -8.41
CA VAL A 28 8.85 10.37 -6.96
C VAL A 28 8.55 9.00 -6.39
N VAL A 29 9.38 8.57 -5.44
CA VAL A 29 9.21 7.33 -4.68
C VAL A 29 9.06 7.71 -3.21
N GLY A 30 8.20 7.05 -2.45
CA GLY A 30 8.05 7.43 -1.05
C GLY A 30 7.09 6.58 -0.26
N THR A 31 7.12 6.76 1.07
CA THR A 31 6.16 6.11 1.95
C THR A 31 4.79 6.78 1.85
N PRO A 32 3.69 6.02 1.94
CA PRO A 32 2.32 6.53 1.81
C PRO A 32 2.05 7.83 2.55
N GLY A 33 2.32 7.87 3.86
CA GLY A 33 2.01 9.03 4.69
C GLY A 33 2.78 10.30 4.29
N ARG A 34 4.05 10.19 3.91
CA ARG A 34 4.84 11.36 3.47
C ARG A 34 4.40 11.83 2.09
N VAL A 35 4.15 10.91 1.15
CA VAL A 35 3.65 11.24 -0.19
C VAL A 35 2.27 11.91 -0.08
N PHE A 36 1.37 11.36 0.75
CA PHE A 36 0.08 11.96 1.03
C PHE A 36 0.21 13.39 1.56
N ASP A 37 1.05 13.62 2.58
CA ASP A 37 1.28 14.94 3.14
C ASP A 37 1.77 15.95 2.08
N MET A 38 2.71 15.53 1.21
CA MET A 38 3.23 16.38 0.14
C MET A 38 2.16 16.73 -0.90
N ILE A 39 1.25 15.81 -1.19
CA ILE A 39 0.18 16.05 -2.16
C ILE A 39 -0.94 16.90 -1.55
N SER A 40 -1.41 16.54 -0.34
CA SER A 40 -2.48 17.24 0.37
C SER A 40 -2.16 18.71 0.64
N ARG A 41 -0.87 19.03 0.84
CA ARG A 41 -0.38 20.41 0.96
C ARG A 41 -0.09 21.10 -0.38
N GLY A 42 -0.20 20.39 -1.50
CA GLY A 42 0.01 20.92 -2.84
C GLY A 42 1.47 21.09 -3.28
N TYR A 43 2.44 20.51 -2.56
CA TYR A 43 3.86 20.54 -2.94
C TYR A 43 4.17 19.53 -4.04
N LEU A 44 3.57 18.33 -3.97
CA LEU A 44 3.61 17.35 -5.05
C LEU A 44 2.41 17.55 -5.98
N ARG A 45 2.66 18.14 -7.16
CA ARG A 45 1.62 18.33 -8.18
C ARG A 45 1.35 17.04 -8.94
N THR A 46 0.13 16.52 -8.82
CA THR A 46 -0.26 15.22 -9.37
C THR A 46 -1.02 15.30 -10.70
N LYS A 47 -1.38 16.50 -11.16
CA LYS A 47 -2.17 16.73 -12.40
C LYS A 47 -1.57 16.08 -13.66
N THR A 48 -0.25 15.91 -13.69
CA THR A 48 0.50 15.37 -14.83
C THR A 48 0.99 13.94 -14.62
N ILE A 49 0.64 13.30 -13.49
CA ILE A 49 1.01 11.92 -13.21
C ILE A 49 0.24 11.00 -14.17
N LYS A 50 0.98 10.13 -14.84
CA LYS A 50 0.44 9.15 -15.79
C LYS A 50 0.47 7.71 -15.27
N CYS A 51 1.33 7.46 -14.28
CA CYS A 51 1.59 6.15 -13.73
C CYS A 51 1.72 6.29 -12.21
N PHE A 52 1.08 5.39 -11.48
CA PHE A 52 1.19 5.24 -10.05
C PHE A 52 1.45 3.76 -9.78
N VAL A 53 2.53 3.47 -9.07
CA VAL A 53 2.97 2.11 -8.77
C VAL A 53 2.82 1.90 -7.28
N LEU A 54 2.16 0.81 -6.90
CA LEU A 54 2.11 0.29 -5.54
C LEU A 54 2.99 -0.95 -5.52
N ASP A 55 4.14 -0.85 -4.86
CA ASP A 55 5.01 -1.99 -4.63
C ASP A 55 4.58 -2.73 -3.36
N GLU A 56 4.84 -4.04 -3.28
CA GLU A 56 4.44 -4.89 -2.15
C GLU A 56 2.96 -4.72 -1.75
N ALA A 57 2.10 -4.54 -2.77
CA ALA A 57 0.70 -4.22 -2.55
C ALA A 57 -0.03 -5.33 -1.78
N ASP A 58 0.45 -6.56 -1.79
CA ASP A 58 -0.04 -7.70 -1.02
C ASP A 58 0.27 -7.61 0.48
N GLU A 59 1.47 -7.16 0.87
CA GLU A 59 1.74 -6.79 2.27
C GLU A 59 0.85 -5.62 2.70
N MET A 60 0.63 -4.68 1.77
CA MET A 60 -0.32 -3.60 1.98
C MET A 60 -1.78 -4.08 1.93
N LEU A 61 -2.16 -5.20 1.27
CA LEU A 61 -3.57 -5.58 1.01
C LEU A 61 -4.36 -5.96 2.26
N THR A 62 -3.69 -6.50 3.27
CA THR A 62 -4.32 -6.71 4.60
C THR A 62 -4.75 -5.40 5.24
N THR A 63 -4.12 -4.27 4.87
CA THR A 63 -4.38 -2.93 5.41
C THR A 63 -4.02 -1.83 4.41
N ILE A 64 -4.57 -1.80 3.17
CA ILE A 64 -4.18 -0.70 2.25
C ILE A 64 -4.73 0.53 2.93
N PRO A 65 -3.88 1.47 3.39
CA PRO A 65 -4.39 2.60 4.14
C PRO A 65 -5.36 3.33 3.22
N ASP A 66 -6.56 3.66 3.72
CA ASP A 66 -7.57 4.35 2.92
C ASP A 66 -6.99 5.60 2.25
N GLU A 67 -6.00 6.23 2.90
CA GLU A 67 -5.16 7.32 2.39
C GLU A 67 -4.53 7.02 1.01
N VAL A 68 -3.99 5.83 0.78
CA VAL A 68 -3.37 5.42 -0.49
C VAL A 68 -4.43 5.25 -1.58
N LEU A 69 -5.59 4.70 -1.22
CA LEU A 69 -6.72 4.57 -2.13
C LEU A 69 -7.33 5.93 -2.47
N GLU A 70 -7.39 6.86 -1.51
CA GLU A 70 -7.82 8.24 -1.73
C GLU A 70 -6.86 8.98 -2.67
N ILE A 71 -5.55 8.88 -2.45
CA ILE A 71 -4.52 9.41 -3.35
C ILE A 71 -4.77 8.91 -4.77
N SER A 72 -4.89 7.59 -4.91
CA SER A 72 -5.16 6.93 -6.20
C SER A 72 -6.40 7.53 -6.89
N LYS A 73 -7.52 7.66 -6.17
CA LYS A 73 -8.78 8.22 -6.70
C LYS A 73 -8.70 9.72 -7.03
N GLN A 74 -7.97 10.50 -6.24
CA GLN A 74 -7.91 11.95 -6.40
C GLN A 74 -7.08 12.35 -7.63
N PHE A 75 -6.08 11.56 -8.00
CA PHE A 75 -5.11 11.94 -9.02
C PHE A 75 -5.24 11.15 -10.32
N MET A 76 -5.66 9.89 -10.23
CA MET A 76 -5.81 9.05 -11.42
C MET A 76 -7.21 9.23 -12.00
N ARG A 77 -7.30 9.97 -13.12
CA ARG A 77 -8.58 10.23 -13.81
C ARG A 77 -9.19 8.98 -14.44
N ASN A 78 -8.35 8.10 -14.99
CA ASN A 78 -8.76 6.83 -15.58
C ASN A 78 -7.57 5.86 -15.61
N PRO A 79 -7.16 5.30 -14.46
CA PRO A 79 -6.00 4.42 -14.41
C PRO A 79 -6.29 3.07 -15.05
N VAL A 80 -5.31 2.54 -15.77
CA VAL A 80 -5.27 1.11 -16.06
C VAL A 80 -4.96 0.40 -14.73
N ARG A 81 -5.92 -0.37 -14.22
CA ARG A 81 -5.76 -1.12 -12.97
C ARG A 81 -5.28 -2.53 -13.31
N ILE A 82 -4.05 -2.84 -12.93
CA ILE A 82 -3.51 -4.19 -12.97
C ILE A 82 -3.58 -4.72 -11.53
N LEU A 83 -4.47 -5.66 -11.29
CA LEU A 83 -4.73 -6.21 -9.95
C LEU A 83 -4.30 -7.67 -9.93
N LEU A 84 -3.65 -8.09 -8.84
CA LEU A 84 -3.39 -9.50 -8.55
C LEU A 84 -4.56 -10.03 -7.73
N LYS A 85 -5.16 -11.15 -8.17
CA LYS A 85 -6.22 -11.83 -7.42
C LYS A 85 -5.57 -12.51 -6.22
N GLN A 86 -5.89 -12.05 -5.01
CA GLN A 86 -5.51 -12.76 -3.80
C GLN A 86 -6.44 -13.96 -3.60
N GLU A 87 -5.88 -15.11 -3.23
CA GLU A 87 -6.67 -16.24 -2.78
C GLU A 87 -7.09 -15.97 -1.33
N GLU A 88 -8.39 -15.75 -1.11
CA GLU A 88 -8.92 -15.71 0.26
C GLU A 88 -8.97 -17.13 0.81
N LEU A 89 -8.33 -17.38 1.94
CA LEU A 89 -8.50 -18.62 2.70
C LEU A 89 -9.92 -18.63 3.28
N THR A 90 -10.85 -19.19 2.53
CA THR A 90 -12.21 -19.41 3.02
C THR A 90 -12.30 -20.77 3.70
N LEU A 91 -12.87 -20.81 4.90
CA LEU A 91 -13.32 -22.07 5.53
C LEU A 91 -14.74 -22.43 5.08
N ASP A 92 -15.23 -21.72 4.05
CA ASP A 92 -16.58 -21.86 3.55
C ASP A 92 -16.71 -23.23 2.87
N GLY A 93 -17.63 -24.06 3.35
CA GLY A 93 -17.75 -25.46 2.95
C GLY A 93 -16.89 -26.46 3.76
N ILE A 94 -16.04 -26.01 4.68
CA ILE A 94 -15.33 -26.88 5.63
C ILE A 94 -16.13 -26.98 6.92
N ARG A 95 -16.68 -28.17 7.20
CA ARG A 95 -17.32 -28.44 8.49
C ARG A 95 -16.26 -28.64 9.55
N GLN A 96 -16.13 -27.65 10.43
CA GLN A 96 -15.18 -27.65 11.54
C GLN A 96 -15.84 -28.27 12.78
N PHE A 97 -15.21 -29.30 13.31
CA PHE A 97 -15.59 -29.93 14.58
C PHE A 97 -14.39 -29.88 15.51
N TYR A 98 -14.64 -29.78 16.82
CA TYR A 98 -13.60 -29.95 17.84
C TYR A 98 -14.03 -31.04 18.80
N VAL A 99 -13.05 -31.78 19.32
CA VAL A 99 -13.21 -32.73 20.41
C VAL A 99 -12.33 -32.25 21.54
N ASN A 100 -12.94 -32.02 22.71
CA ASN A 100 -12.17 -31.65 23.89
C ASN A 100 -11.52 -32.90 24.48
N VAL A 101 -10.21 -32.85 24.72
CA VAL A 101 -9.45 -33.95 25.32
C VAL A 101 -8.75 -33.40 26.55
N GLU A 102 -9.08 -33.94 27.72
CA GLU A 102 -8.56 -33.46 29.01
C GLU A 102 -7.05 -33.71 29.17
N GLN A 103 -6.54 -34.77 28.54
CA GLN A 103 -5.14 -35.18 28.61
C GLN A 103 -4.60 -35.41 27.20
N GLU A 104 -3.40 -34.91 26.92
CA GLU A 104 -2.78 -35.00 25.59
C GLU A 104 -2.57 -36.45 25.12
N GLU A 105 -2.30 -37.36 26.06
CA GLU A 105 -2.13 -38.79 25.80
C GLU A 105 -3.38 -39.44 25.20
N TRP A 106 -4.57 -38.90 25.49
CA TRP A 106 -5.86 -39.44 25.02
C TRP A 106 -6.23 -38.97 23.60
N LYS A 107 -5.44 -38.07 22.99
CA LYS A 107 -5.68 -37.60 21.60
C LYS A 107 -5.66 -38.76 20.60
N LEU A 108 -4.82 -39.76 20.80
CA LEU A 108 -4.69 -40.92 19.92
C LEU A 108 -5.91 -41.86 19.98
N GLU A 109 -6.65 -41.88 21.10
CA GLU A 109 -7.84 -42.72 21.28
C GLU A 109 -9.11 -42.06 20.72
N THR A 110 -9.06 -40.76 20.41
CA THR A 110 -10.20 -39.97 19.92
C THR A 110 -10.20 -39.75 18.40
N LEU A 111 -9.19 -40.27 17.70
CA LEU A 111 -9.06 -40.31 16.24
C LEU A 111 -9.67 -41.59 15.66
#